data_AF-A0A428JMK4-F1
#
_entry.id   AF-A0A428JMK4-F1
#
_cell.length_a   1.000
_cell.length_b   1.000
_cell.length_c   1.000
_cell.angle_alpha   90.00
_cell.angle_beta   90.00
_cell.angle_gamma   90.00
#
_symmetry.space_group_name_H-M   'P 1'
#
loop_
_entity.id
_entity.type
_entity.pdbx_description
1 polymer ?
#
loop_
_entity_poly.entity_id
_entity_poly.type
_entity_poly.pdbx_seq_one_letter_code
_entity_poly.pdbx_strand_id
1 'polypeptide(L)'
;MANNPAGRLRLPVELRHPLFLVGTVLYSITVLHKYGGPLSPHWPLPGVVRSHLADFLSLPLELTLVLCAMRRLYFRQPSFVLPASWIFSTWLVFSVWFEVVPLLQSSPVVRNTPDPWDVVAYALGGLVFWRWMNRPALI
;
A
#
# COMPACT_ATOMS: atom_id res chain seq x y z
N MET A 1 8.28 -14.35 42.26
CA MET A 1 7.96 -15.38 41.25
C MET A 1 7.27 -14.70 40.08
N ALA A 2 7.97 -14.58 38.96
CA ALA A 2 7.52 -13.86 37.77
C ALA A 2 6.72 -14.80 36.86
N ASN A 3 5.41 -14.57 36.76
CA ASN A 3 4.55 -15.19 35.74
C ASN A 3 4.05 -14.09 34.79
N ASN A 4 4.87 -13.71 33.81
CA ASN A 4 4.39 -12.94 32.66
C ASN A 4 4.32 -13.94 31.49
N PRO A 5 3.14 -14.52 31.20
CA PRO A 5 3.02 -15.48 30.11
C PRO A 5 3.24 -14.71 28.81
N ALA A 6 4.30 -15.09 28.10
CA ALA A 6 4.63 -14.75 26.71
C ALA A 6 3.72 -13.69 26.10
N GLY A 7 4.22 -12.45 26.05
CA GLY A 7 3.60 -11.34 25.33
C GLY A 7 3.35 -11.75 23.88
N ARG A 8 2.17 -12.31 23.61
CA ARG A 8 1.68 -12.50 22.25
C ARG A 8 1.62 -11.10 21.68
N LEU A 9 2.58 -10.76 20.83
CA LEU A 9 2.50 -9.61 19.93
C LEU A 9 1.25 -9.83 19.07
N ARG A 10 0.09 -9.44 19.60
CA ARG A 10 -1.16 -9.50 18.87
C ARG A 10 -0.99 -8.49 17.74
N LEU A 11 -0.84 -9.03 16.53
CA LEU A 11 -0.82 -8.20 15.32
C LEU A 11 -1.99 -7.19 15.39
N PRO A 12 -1.74 -5.91 15.07
CA PRO A 12 -2.79 -4.89 14.98
C PRO A 12 -3.99 -5.39 14.19
N VAL A 13 -5.20 -4.98 14.64
CA VAL A 13 -6.47 -5.36 13.99
C VAL A 13 -6.46 -4.91 12.52
N GLU A 14 -5.78 -3.80 12.25
CA GLU A 14 -5.55 -3.23 10.93
C GLU A 14 -4.77 -4.19 10.01
N LEU A 15 -3.72 -4.83 10.53
CA LEU A 15 -2.88 -5.78 9.77
C LEU A 15 -3.55 -7.15 9.59
N ARG A 16 -4.61 -7.42 10.36
CA ARG A 16 -5.42 -8.65 10.23
C ARG A 16 -6.56 -8.49 9.24
N HIS A 17 -6.75 -7.30 8.67
CA HIS A 17 -7.83 -7.06 7.73
C HIS A 17 -7.65 -7.96 6.49
N PRO A 18 -8.68 -8.70 6.04
CA PRO A 18 -8.54 -9.66 4.94
C PRO A 18 -8.06 -8.99 3.65
N LEU A 19 -8.53 -7.78 3.36
CA LEU A 19 -8.02 -6.99 2.21
C LEU A 19 -6.54 -6.61 2.36
N PHE A 20 -6.07 -6.34 3.57
CA PHE A 20 -4.65 -6.05 3.80
C PHE A 20 -3.80 -7.30 3.58
N LEU A 21 -4.22 -8.45 4.12
CA LEU A 21 -3.50 -9.71 3.97
C LEU A 21 -3.47 -10.16 2.50
N VAL A 22 -4.63 -10.18 1.84
CA VAL A 22 -4.74 -10.53 0.42
C VAL A 22 -3.92 -9.54 -0.42
N GLY A 23 -4.03 -8.24 -0.16
CA GLY A 23 -3.25 -7.22 -0.84
C GLY A 23 -1.74 -7.38 -0.63
N THR A 24 -1.29 -7.67 0.59
CA THR A 24 0.13 -7.87 0.93
C THR A 24 0.69 -9.10 0.24
N VAL A 25 -0.08 -10.20 0.21
CA VAL A 25 0.31 -11.43 -0.48
C VAL A 25 0.39 -11.17 -1.99
N LEU A 26 -0.63 -10.56 -2.57
CA LEU A 26 -0.65 -10.21 -4.00
C LEU A 26 0.52 -9.27 -4.36
N TYR A 27 0.75 -8.23 -3.57
CA TYR A 27 1.87 -7.30 -3.76
C TYR A 27 3.21 -8.04 -3.69
N SER A 28 3.39 -8.87 -2.66
CA SER A 28 4.62 -9.66 -2.48
C SER A 28 4.86 -10.62 -3.66
N ILE A 29 3.81 -11.27 -4.16
CA ILE A 29 3.87 -12.12 -5.36
C ILE A 29 4.29 -11.30 -6.59
N THR A 30 3.68 -10.12 -6.81
CA THR A 30 4.04 -9.25 -7.94
C THR A 30 5.49 -8.75 -7.87
N VAL A 31 5.98 -8.40 -6.66
CA VAL A 31 7.35 -7.97 -6.42
C VAL A 31 8.34 -9.13 -6.65
N LEU A 32 8.09 -10.30 -6.06
CA LEU A 32 8.92 -11.50 -6.27
C LEU A 32 9.01 -11.87 -7.75
N HIS A 33 7.90 -11.71 -8.49
CA HIS A 33 7.87 -11.96 -9.92
C HIS A 33 8.62 -10.89 -10.73
N LYS A 34 8.55 -9.60 -10.35
CA LYS A 34 9.19 -8.47 -11.02
C LYS A 34 10.72 -8.47 -10.83
N TYR A 35 11.20 -8.86 -9.66
CA TYR A 35 12.63 -8.86 -9.30
C TYR A 35 13.36 -10.21 -9.50
N GLY A 36 12.73 -11.18 -10.19
CA GLY A 36 13.41 -12.37 -10.69
C GLY A 36 13.55 -13.53 -9.69
N GLY A 37 12.55 -13.77 -8.84
CA GLY A 37 12.50 -15.00 -8.04
C GLY A 37 12.41 -16.28 -8.91
N PRO A 38 12.73 -17.46 -8.35
CA PRO A 38 12.82 -18.74 -9.08
C PRO A 38 11.53 -19.21 -9.78
N LEU A 39 10.40 -18.55 -9.55
CA LEU A 39 9.09 -18.82 -10.17
C LEU A 39 8.79 -17.92 -11.39
N SER A 40 9.64 -16.93 -11.69
CA SER A 40 9.46 -15.91 -12.74
C SER A 40 9.37 -16.43 -14.20
N PRO A 41 10.02 -17.54 -14.60
CA PRO A 41 9.99 -17.96 -16.01
C PRO A 41 8.70 -18.65 -16.46
N HIS A 42 7.85 -19.12 -15.55
CA HIS A 42 6.82 -20.12 -15.87
C HIS A 42 5.37 -19.63 -15.78
N TRP A 43 5.15 -18.37 -15.42
CA TRP A 43 3.80 -17.86 -15.20
C TRP A 43 3.44 -16.72 -16.17
N PRO A 44 2.62 -16.96 -17.20
CA PRO A 44 2.19 -15.92 -18.14
C PRO A 44 1.08 -15.07 -17.49
N LEU A 45 1.45 -14.19 -16.56
CA LEU A 45 0.54 -13.13 -16.13
C LEU A 45 0.43 -12.08 -17.25
N PRO A 46 -0.79 -11.64 -17.61
CA PRO A 46 -0.97 -10.54 -18.56
C PRO A 46 -0.17 -9.31 -18.11
N GLY A 47 0.62 -8.73 -19.01
CA GLY A 47 1.56 -7.63 -18.66
C GLY A 47 0.90 -6.44 -17.97
N VAL A 48 -0.37 -6.16 -18.29
CA VAL A 48 -1.19 -5.09 -17.71
C VAL A 48 -1.53 -5.35 -16.24
N VAL A 49 -1.82 -6.61 -15.89
CA VAL A 49 -2.03 -7.00 -14.49
C VAL A 49 -0.70 -7.00 -13.73
N ARG A 50 0.43 -7.21 -14.43
CA ARG A 50 1.75 -7.25 -13.81
C ARG A 50 2.29 -5.87 -13.43
N SER A 51 2.06 -4.81 -14.24
CA SER A 51 2.51 -3.45 -13.87
C SER A 51 1.56 -2.82 -12.86
N HIS A 52 0.28 -2.66 -13.22
CA HIS A 52 -0.62 -1.77 -12.47
C HIS A 52 -1.20 -2.37 -11.18
N LEU A 53 -1.15 -3.70 -11.00
CA LEU A 53 -1.66 -4.32 -9.77
C LEU A 53 -0.79 -3.97 -8.55
N ALA A 54 0.52 -3.89 -8.76
CA ALA A 54 1.44 -3.47 -7.70
C ALA A 54 1.19 -2.01 -7.30
N ASP A 55 0.96 -1.14 -8.28
CA ASP A 55 0.71 0.29 -8.09
C ASP A 55 -0.67 0.54 -7.46
N PHE A 56 -1.68 -0.23 -7.84
CA PHE A 56 -3.00 -0.21 -7.19
C PHE A 56 -2.94 -0.66 -5.72
N LEU A 57 -2.12 -1.66 -5.40
CA LEU A 57 -2.00 -2.21 -4.04
C LEU A 57 -1.07 -1.41 -3.15
N SER A 58 -0.13 -0.63 -3.69
CA SER A 58 0.88 0.09 -2.90
C SER A 58 0.24 1.10 -1.94
N LEU A 59 -0.62 1.99 -2.46
CA LEU A 59 -1.31 3.01 -1.66
C LEU A 59 -2.18 2.46 -0.53
N PRO A 60 -3.09 1.48 -0.75
CA PRO A 60 -3.91 0.97 0.34
C PRO A 60 -3.08 0.25 1.41
N LEU A 61 -2.00 -0.43 1.02
CA LEU A 61 -1.09 -1.06 1.98
C LEU A 61 -0.33 -0.01 2.79
N GLU A 62 0.22 1.00 2.13
CA GLU A 62 0.98 2.07 2.78
C GLU A 62 0.09 2.91 3.72
N LEU A 63 -1.11 3.30 3.27
CA LEU A 63 -2.09 4.00 4.12
C LEU A 63 -2.51 3.16 5.33
N THR A 64 -2.57 1.82 5.19
CA THR A 64 -2.85 0.93 6.33
C THR A 64 -1.68 0.91 7.32
N LEU A 65 -0.44 0.91 6.84
CA LEU A 65 0.74 1.02 7.69
C LEU A 65 0.80 2.38 8.40
N VAL A 66 0.53 3.47 7.68
CA VAL A 66 0.43 4.83 8.24
C VAL A 66 -0.67 4.90 9.30
N LEU A 67 -1.86 4.34 9.04
CA LEU A 67 -2.95 4.28 10.01
C LEU A 67 -2.51 3.54 11.28
N CYS A 68 -1.88 2.38 11.12
CA CYS A 68 -1.37 1.59 12.24
C CYS A 68 -0.32 2.36 13.04
N ALA A 69 0.62 3.03 12.36
CA ALA A 69 1.64 3.87 13.00
C ALA A 69 1.01 5.07 13.73
N MET A 70 0.07 5.77 13.12
CA MET A 70 -0.63 6.92 13.72
C MET A 70 -1.42 6.50 14.96
N ARG A 71 -2.14 5.37 14.91
CA ARG A 71 -2.89 4.84 16.05
C ARG A 71 -2.01 4.41 17.22
N ARG A 72 -0.79 3.93 16.97
CA ARG A 72 0.05 3.31 18.00
C ARG A 72 1.19 4.20 18.49
N LEU A 73 1.81 4.95 17.59
CA LEU A 73 3.00 5.74 17.88
C LEU A 73 2.64 7.20 18.13
N TYR A 74 1.78 7.79 17.30
CA TYR A 74 1.51 9.22 17.33
C TYR A 74 0.32 9.59 18.23
N PHE A 75 -0.91 9.25 17.83
CA PHE A 75 -2.12 9.61 18.56
C PHE A 75 -2.44 8.67 19.73
N ARG A 76 -1.93 7.42 19.69
CA ARG A 76 -2.23 6.39 20.70
C ARG A 76 -3.74 6.14 20.91
N GLN A 77 -4.55 6.39 19.87
CA GLN A 77 -6.00 6.28 19.89
C GLN A 77 -6.48 5.22 18.88
N PRO A 78 -7.08 4.11 19.33
CA PRO A 78 -7.52 3.03 18.43
C PRO A 78 -8.74 3.42 17.57
N SER A 79 -9.52 4.41 18.01
CA SER A 79 -10.66 4.96 17.27
C SER A 79 -10.26 5.93 16.15
N PHE A 80 -8.98 6.35 16.09
CA PHE A 80 -8.52 7.31 15.09
C PHE A 80 -8.70 6.75 13.68
N VAL A 81 -9.31 7.50 12.78
CA VAL A 81 -9.43 7.17 11.37
C VAL A 81 -8.73 8.25 10.55
N LEU A 82 -8.15 7.87 9.42
CA LEU A 82 -7.53 8.85 8.53
C LEU A 82 -8.62 9.74 7.93
N PRO A 83 -8.50 11.08 8.05
CA PRO A 83 -9.37 11.99 7.33
C PRO A 83 -9.28 11.76 5.82
N ALA A 84 -10.40 11.92 5.11
CA ALA A 84 -10.41 11.80 3.65
C ALA A 84 -9.46 12.79 2.97
N SER A 85 -9.27 13.97 3.56
CA SER A 85 -8.29 14.96 3.09
C SER A 85 -6.86 14.45 3.14
N TRP A 86 -6.49 13.65 4.15
CA TRP A 86 -5.14 13.09 4.25
C TRP A 86 -4.93 12.02 3.18
N ILE A 87 -5.92 11.17 2.96
CA ILE A 87 -5.89 10.14 1.92
C ILE A 87 -5.77 10.80 0.53
N PHE A 88 -6.55 11.85 0.28
CA PHE A 88 -6.47 12.63 -0.95
C PHE A 88 -5.11 13.32 -1.12
N SER A 89 -4.58 13.93 -0.06
CA SER A 89 -3.25 14.55 -0.11
C SER A 89 -2.15 13.53 -0.37
N THR A 90 -2.21 12.34 0.25
CA THR A 90 -1.24 11.26 -0.03
C THR A 90 -1.34 10.81 -1.48
N TRP A 91 -2.56 10.59 -2.00
CA TRP A 91 -2.75 10.27 -3.41
C TRP A 91 -2.17 11.34 -4.34
N LEU A 92 -2.42 12.62 -4.05
CA LEU A 92 -1.92 13.73 -4.85
C LEU A 92 -0.39 13.81 -4.81
N VAL A 93 0.21 13.67 -3.63
CA VAL A 93 1.67 13.65 -3.47
C VAL A 93 2.28 12.47 -4.24
N PHE A 94 1.69 11.27 -4.13
CA PHE A 94 2.15 10.09 -4.87
C PHE A 94 2.03 10.29 -6.38
N SER A 95 0.90 10.79 -6.84
CA SER A 95 0.66 11.06 -8.26
C SER A 95 1.69 12.06 -8.80
N VAL A 96 1.95 13.15 -8.07
CA VAL A 96 2.98 14.13 -8.45
C VAL A 96 4.38 13.52 -8.39
N TRP A 97 4.69 12.76 -7.34
CA TRP A 97 6.01 12.14 -7.18
C TRP A 97 6.33 11.13 -8.27
N PHE A 98 5.36 10.29 -8.65
CA PHE A 98 5.57 9.24 -9.65
C PHE A 98 5.37 9.70 -11.09
N GLU A 99 4.54 10.73 -11.36
CA GLU A 99 4.34 11.24 -12.73
C GLU A 99 5.23 12.45 -13.05
N VAL A 100 5.31 13.42 -12.14
CA VAL A 100 5.91 14.74 -12.42
C VAL A 100 7.40 14.75 -12.15
N VAL A 101 7.88 14.07 -11.10
CA VAL A 101 9.32 14.04 -10.80
C VAL A 101 10.12 13.36 -11.92
N PRO A 102 9.69 12.24 -12.52
CA PRO A 102 10.39 11.65 -13.67
C PRO A 102 10.43 12.57 -14.89
N LEU A 103 9.39 13.38 -15.12
CA LEU A 103 9.38 14.39 -16.19
C LEU A 103 10.42 15.49 -15.98
N LEU A 104 10.72 15.83 -14.73
CA LEU A 104 11.73 16.83 -14.37
C LEU A 104 13.16 16.27 -14.44
N GLN A 105 13.30 14.95 -14.37
CA GLN A 105 14.59 14.27 -14.49
C GLN A 105 14.90 14.01 -15.98
N SER A 106 15.51 14.98 -16.65
CA SER A 106 15.97 14.93 -18.05
C SER A 106 17.05 13.88 -18.36
N SER A 107 17.22 12.83 -17.53
CA SER A 107 18.22 11.79 -17.73
C SER A 107 17.76 10.77 -18.78
N PRO A 108 18.53 10.53 -19.86
CA PRO A 108 18.17 9.60 -20.93
C PRO A 108 18.06 8.13 -20.50
N VAL A 109 18.57 7.79 -19.31
CA VAL A 109 18.74 6.41 -18.83
C VAL A 109 17.44 5.83 -18.23
N VAL A 110 16.52 6.68 -17.77
CA VAL A 110 15.27 6.25 -17.14
C VAL A 110 14.11 6.98 -17.80
N ARG A 111 13.84 6.65 -19.06
CA ARG A 111 12.59 7.04 -19.72
C ARG A 111 11.46 6.16 -19.18
N ASN A 112 11.15 6.33 -17.90
CA ASN A 112 9.89 5.84 -17.35
C ASN A 112 8.82 6.79 -17.91
N THR A 113 8.18 6.38 -19.01
CA THR A 113 7.10 7.16 -19.60
C THR A 113 6.04 7.34 -18.52
N PRO A 114 5.67 8.59 -18.17
CA PRO A 114 4.56 8.82 -17.26
C PRO A 114 3.34 8.12 -17.83
N ASP A 115 2.71 7.26 -17.03
CA ASP A 115 1.53 6.52 -17.43
C ASP A 115 0.38 7.02 -16.56
N PRO A 116 -0.53 7.85 -17.10
CA PRO A 116 -1.69 8.35 -16.37
C PRO A 116 -2.54 7.24 -15.75
N TRP A 117 -2.42 6.01 -16.24
CA TRP A 117 -3.08 4.85 -15.67
C TRP A 117 -2.59 4.52 -14.25
N ASP A 118 -1.34 4.82 -13.90
CA ASP A 118 -0.80 4.62 -12.56
C ASP A 118 -1.45 5.58 -11.56
N VAL A 119 -1.73 6.83 -11.96
CA VAL A 119 -2.49 7.80 -11.16
C VAL A 119 -3.89 7.27 -10.84
N VAL A 120 -4.54 6.62 -11.81
CA VAL A 120 -5.86 6.01 -11.62
C VAL A 120 -5.75 4.78 -10.72
N ALA A 121 -4.74 3.94 -10.89
CA ALA A 121 -4.49 2.80 -10.03
C ALA A 121 -4.30 3.24 -8.56
N TYR A 122 -3.49 4.27 -8.33
CA TYR A 122 -3.30 4.91 -7.03
C TYR A 122 -4.62 5.45 -6.46
N ALA A 123 -5.42 6.16 -7.27
CA ALA A 123 -6.71 6.71 -6.85
C ALA A 123 -7.68 5.60 -6.40
N LEU A 124 -7.78 4.53 -7.18
CA LEU A 124 -8.64 3.39 -6.88
C LEU A 124 -8.16 2.67 -5.62
N GLY A 125 -6.86 2.50 -5.42
CA GLY A 125 -6.28 1.93 -4.20
C GLY A 125 -6.60 2.77 -2.96
N GLY A 126 -6.47 4.10 -3.06
CA GLY A 126 -6.86 5.04 -2.01
C GLY A 126 -8.35 5.00 -1.68
N LEU A 127 -9.22 4.89 -2.69
CA LEU A 127 -10.67 4.73 -2.52
C LEU A 127 -11.02 3.41 -1.81
N VAL A 128 -10.34 2.32 -2.18
CA VAL A 128 -10.51 1.02 -1.52
C VAL A 128 -10.15 1.11 -0.05
N PHE A 129 -9.01 1.73 0.27
CA PHE A 129 -8.61 1.97 1.64
C PHE A 129 -9.66 2.80 2.39
N TRP A 130 -10.06 3.94 1.83
CA TRP A 130 -11.03 4.84 2.45
C TRP A 130 -12.36 4.16 2.75
N ARG A 131 -12.87 3.35 1.82
CA ARG A 131 -14.20 2.74 1.94
C ARG A 131 -14.25 1.53 2.86
N TRP A 132 -13.22 0.69 2.82
CA TRP A 132 -13.26 -0.63 3.48
C TRP A 132 -12.27 -0.77 4.63
N MET A 133 -11.09 -0.16 4.57
CA MET A 133 -10.00 -0.38 5.53
C MET A 133 -9.90 0.73 6.57
N ASN A 134 -10.31 1.96 6.23
CA ASN A 134 -10.31 3.11 7.11
C ASN A 134 -11.50 3.07 8.09
N ARG A 135 -11.51 2.07 8.96
CA ARG A 135 -12.53 1.90 10.01
C ARG A 135 -11.90 1.98 11.39
N PRO A 136 -12.61 2.52 12.40
CA PRO A 136 -12.09 2.59 13.76
C PRO A 136 -11.83 1.16 14.26
N ALA A 137 -10.69 0.93 14.91
CA ALA A 137 -10.42 -0.33 15.60
C ALA A 137 -11.17 -0.34 16.94
N LEU A 138 -12.50 -0.37 16.87
CA LEU A 138 -13.33 -0.65 18.02
C LEU A 138 -13.19 -2.15 18.30
N ILE A 139 -12.58 -2.46 19.44
CA ILE A 139 -12.47 -3.81 20.00
C ILE A 139 -13.85 -4.29 20.42
#